data_AF-A0A5E7AAD1-F1
#
_entry.id   AF-A0A5E7AAD1-F1
#
_cell.length_a   1.000
_cell.length_b   1.000
_cell.length_c   1.000
_cell.angle_alpha   90.00
_cell.angle_beta   90.00
_cell.angle_gamma   90.00
#
_symmetry.space_group_name_H-M   'P 1'
#
loop_
_entity.id
_entity.type
_entity.pdbx_description
1 polymer ?
#
loop_
_entity_poly.entity_id
_entity_poly.type
_entity_poly.pdbx_seq_one_letter_code
_entity_poly.pdbx_strand_id
1 'polypeptide(L)' 'MVASGLGISILPLSAVDSHHYAPGILAVRPLTPPVPFRTVAIAWRASFPRPKAIEILADSIRLCSVAKPPAAT' A
#
# COMPACT_ATOMS: atom_id res chain seq x y z
N MET A 1 4.44 9.70 -16.18
CA MET A 1 5.51 10.49 -15.53
C MET A 1 6.73 9.62 -15.27
N VAL A 2 6.77 8.79 -14.21
CA VAL A 2 7.96 7.93 -13.95
C VAL A 2 8.20 6.93 -15.09
N ALA A 3 7.15 6.22 -15.55
CA ALA A 3 7.27 5.28 -16.68
C ALA A 3 7.64 5.95 -18.01
N SER A 4 7.43 7.26 -18.15
CA SER A 4 7.83 8.05 -19.31
C SER A 4 9.20 8.72 -19.12
N GLY A 5 9.97 8.31 -18.10
CA GLY A 5 11.31 8.84 -17.82
C GLY A 5 11.34 10.19 -17.10
N LEU A 6 10.20 10.74 -16.68
CA LEU A 6 10.13 12.04 -16.02
C LEU A 6 10.27 11.88 -14.49
N GLY A 7 11.48 11.53 -14.06
CA GLY A 7 11.91 11.48 -12.65
C GLY A 7 11.58 10.17 -11.91
N ILE A 8 11.67 10.23 -10.57
CA ILE A 8 11.44 9.13 -9.63
C ILE A 8 10.34 9.50 -8.63
N SER A 9 9.76 8.51 -7.95
CA SER A 9 8.74 8.73 -6.92
C SER A 9 8.84 7.69 -5.80
N ILE A 10 8.18 7.96 -4.68
CA ILE A 10 8.07 7.05 -3.54
C ILE A 10 6.63 6.52 -3.51
N LEU A 11 6.49 5.21 -3.42
CA LEU A 11 5.19 4.54 -3.37
C LEU A 11 5.04 3.75 -2.05
N PRO A 12 3.82 3.66 -1.50
CA PRO A 12 3.52 2.67 -0.47
C PRO A 12 3.56 1.26 -1.07
N LEU A 13 3.89 0.26 -0.24
CA LEU A 13 4.03 -1.13 -0.70
C LEU A 13 2.81 -1.66 -1.48
N SER A 14 1.60 -1.28 -1.07
CA SER A 14 0.34 -1.69 -1.73
C SER A 14 0.21 -1.24 -3.19
N ALA A 15 0.96 -0.23 -3.63
CA ALA A 15 0.85 0.33 -4.97
C ALA A 15 1.96 -0.15 -5.93
N VAL A 16 2.96 -0.89 -5.42
CA VAL A 16 4.15 -1.27 -6.19
C VAL A 16 3.79 -2.12 -7.40
N ASP A 17 2.98 -3.16 -7.21
CA ASP A 17 2.61 -4.11 -8.26
C ASP A 17 1.25 -3.82 -8.91
N SER A 18 0.61 -2.69 -8.55
CA SER A 18 -0.72 -2.31 -9.03
C SER A 18 -0.65 -1.54 -10.36
N HIS A 19 0.03 -2.10 -11.36
CA HIS A 19 0.18 -1.46 -12.67
C HIS A 19 0.12 -2.43 -13.86
N HIS A 20 -0.31 -1.93 -15.02
CA HIS A 20 -0.38 -2.71 -16.26
C HIS A 20 0.84 -2.54 -17.18
N TYR A 21 1.94 -1.98 -16.67
CA TYR A 21 3.16 -1.87 -17.45
C TYR A 21 3.80 -3.24 -17.66
N ALA A 22 4.35 -3.45 -18.85
CA ALA A 22 5.16 -4.62 -19.14
C ALA A 22 6.37 -4.68 -18.19
N PRO A 23 6.91 -5.89 -17.89
CA PRO A 23 8.13 -6.02 -17.11
C PRO A 23 9.28 -5.19 -17.68
N GLY A 24 10.08 -4.58 -16.80
CA GLY A 24 11.25 -3.78 -17.20
C GLY A 24 10.97 -2.30 -17.52
N ILE A 25 9.70 -1.88 -17.60
CA ILE A 25 9.34 -0.46 -17.78
C ILE A 25 9.56 0.35 -16.49
N LEU A 26 9.32 -0.27 -15.33
CA LEU A 26 9.54 0.33 -14.02
C LEU A 26 10.45 -0.57 -13.19
N ALA A 27 11.29 0.06 -12.38
CA ALA A 27 12.12 -0.61 -11.40
C ALA A 27 11.80 -0.06 -10.02
N VAL A 28 11.60 -0.96 -9.05
CA VAL A 28 11.36 -0.60 -7.66
C VAL A 28 12.61 -0.96 -6.85
N ARG A 29 12.98 -0.09 -5.92
CA ARG A 29 14.13 -0.30 -5.02
C ARG A 29 13.69 -0.04 -3.58
N PRO A 30 14.03 -0.93 -2.63
CA PRO A 30 13.74 -0.69 -1.23
C PRO A 30 14.58 0.48 -0.70
N LEU A 31 14.04 1.18 0.30
CA LEU A 31 14.78 2.22 1.00
C LEU A 31 15.70 1.60 2.05
N THR A 32 16.83 2.26 2.32
CA THR A 32 17.75 1.84 3.38
C THR A 32 17.09 2.04 4.75
N PRO A 33 17.31 1.12 5.72
CA PRO A 33 16.83 1.30 7.09
C PRO A 33 17.33 2.60 7.74
N PRO A 34 16.50 3.27 8.57
CA PRO A 34 15.13 2.91 8.93
C PRO A 34 14.12 3.22 7.80
N VAL A 35 13.36 2.20 7.39
CA VAL A 35 12.41 2.35 6.27
C VAL A 35 11.21 3.18 6.73
N PRO A 36 10.84 4.28 6.03
CA PRO A 36 9.67 5.06 6.39
C PRO A 36 8.41 4.23 6.16
N PHE A 37 7.47 4.33 7.09
CA PHE A 37 6.18 3.66 7.01
C PHE A 37 5.03 4.62 7.32
N ARG A 38 3.82 4.19 7.00
CA ARG A 38 2.58 4.89 7.37
C ARG A 38 1.66 3.94 8.12
N THR A 39 0.92 4.49 9.08
CA THR A 39 -0.15 3.75 9.75
C THR A 39 -1.45 3.95 8.98
N VAL A 40 -2.02 2.86 8.46
CA VAL A 40 -3.35 2.89 7.85
C VAL A 40 -4.39 2.70 8.95
N ALA A 41 -5.38 3.59 9.01
CA ALA A 41 -6.43 3.56 10.01
C ALA A 41 -7.81 3.78 9.37
N ILE A 42 -8.85 3.28 10.02
CA ILE A 42 -10.25 3.59 9.71
C ILE A 42 -10.82 4.44 10.84
N ALA A 43 -11.55 5.51 10.48
CA ALA A 43 -12.22 6.39 11.40
C ALA A 43 -13.73 6.38 11.13
N TRP A 44 -14.52 6.48 12.19
CA TRP A 44 -15.98 6.54 12.11
C TRP A 44 -16.52 7.52 13.16
N ARG A 45 -17.77 7.96 12.97
CA ARG A 45 -18.46 8.81 13.96
C ARG A 45 -18.79 7.99 15.20
N ALA A 46 -18.58 8.56 16.39
CA ALA A 46 -18.93 7.90 17.65
C ALA A 46 -20.40 7.46 17.74
N SER A 47 -21.33 8.20 17.11
CA SER A 47 -22.76 7.90 17.07
C SER A 47 -23.20 6.99 15.92
N PHE A 48 -22.27 6.34 15.22
CA PHE A 48 -22.62 5.44 14.13
C PHE A 48 -23.37 4.20 14.68
N PRO A 49 -24.59 3.90 14.20
CA PRO A 49 -25.50 2.96 14.88
C PRO A 49 -25.16 1.48 14.68
N ARG A 50 -24.08 1.14 13.95
CA ARG A 50 -23.70 -0.25 13.63
C ARG A 50 -22.23 -0.54 13.95
N PRO A 51 -21.80 -0.54 15.23
CA PRO A 51 -20.40 -0.79 15.60
C PRO A 51 -19.87 -2.13 15.08
N LYS A 52 -20.70 -3.19 15.12
CA LYS A 52 -20.34 -4.52 14.60
C LYS A 52 -19.98 -4.52 13.11
N ALA A 53 -20.60 -3.65 12.31
CA ALA A 53 -20.24 -3.52 10.90
C ALA A 53 -18.84 -2.91 10.72
N ILE A 54 -18.47 -1.96 11.58
CA ILE A 54 -17.14 -1.37 11.59
C ILE A 54 -16.09 -2.39 12.02
N GLU A 55 -16.37 -3.19 13.04
CA GLU A 55 -15.48 -4.28 13.49
C GLU A 55 -15.19 -5.25 12.35
N ILE A 56 -16.23 -5.79 11.71
CA ILE A 56 -16.09 -6.73 10.58
C ILE A 56 -15.29 -6.07 9.44
N LEU A 57 -15.56 -4.80 9.12
CA LEU A 57 -14.83 -4.09 8.08
C LEU A 57 -13.36 -3.89 8.44
N ALA A 58 -13.07 -3.48 9.67
CA ALA A 58 -11.71 -3.25 10.16
C ALA A 58 -10.91 -4.57 10.18
N ASP A 59 -11.53 -5.67 10.58
CA ASP A 59 -10.93 -7.00 10.55
C ASP A 59 -10.69 -7.47 9.12
N SER A 60 -11.67 -7.27 8.23
CA SER A 60 -11.52 -7.60 6.81
C SER A 60 -10.36 -6.82 6.17
N ILE A 61 -10.19 -5.54 6.50
CA ILE A 61 -9.07 -4.71 6.02
C ILE A 61 -7.73 -5.23 6.58
N ARG A 62 -7.68 -5.60 7.87
CA ARG A 62 -6.46 -6.14 8.50
C ARG A 62 -6.04 -7.49 7.93
N LEU A 63 -7.00 -8.36 7.64
CA LEU A 63 -6.76 -9.71 7.09
C LEU A 63 -6.54 -9.69 5.57
N CYS A 64 -6.97 -8.63 4.89
CA CYS A 64 -6.67 -8.44 3.47
C CYS A 64 -5.16 -8.37 3.28
N SER A 65 -4.62 -9.31 2.52
CA SER A 65 -3.19 -9.36 2.24
C SER A 65 -2.80 -8.18 1.35
N VAL A 66 -1.96 -7.29 1.88
CA VAL A 66 -1.24 -6.31 1.06
C VAL A 66 -0.06 -7.03 0.40
N ALA A 67 0.17 -6.75 -0.88
CA ALA A 67 1.19 -7.39 -1.73
C ALA A 67 2.51 -7.70 -0.99
N LYS A 68 3.08 -8.88 -1.26
CA LYS A 68 4.32 -9.36 -0.64
C LYS A 68 5.48 -8.42 -1.02
N PRO A 69 6.34 -8.00 -0.07
CA PRO A 69 7.50 -7.20 -0.42
C PRO A 69 8.36 -7.90 -1.48
N PRO A 70 8.81 -7.19 -2.52
CA PRO A 70 9.66 -7.77 -3.56
C PRO A 70 10.94 -8.31 -2.91
N ALA A 71 11.34 -9.52 -3.31
CA ALA A 71 12.56 -10.14 -2.81
C ALA A 71 13.77 -9.25 -3.14
N ALA A 72 14.54 -8.88 -2.12
CA ALA A 72 15.79 -8.15 -2.32
C ALA A 72 16.73 -9.04 -3.14
N THR A 73 17.14 -8.57 -4.33
CA THR A 73 18.20 -9.15 -5.15
C THR A 73 19.32 -8.13 -5.25
#